data_AF-A0A2D4PZQ3-F1
#
_entry.id   AF-A0A2D4PZQ3-F1
#
_cell.length_a   1.000
_cell.length_b   1.000
_cell.length_c   1.000
_cell.angle_alpha   90.00
_cell.angle_beta   90.00
_cell.angle_gamma   90.00
#
_symmetry.space_group_name_H-M   'P 1'
#
loop_
_entity.id
_entity.type
_entity.pdbx_description
1 polymer ?
#
loop_
_entity_poly.entity_id
_entity_poly.type
_entity_poly.pdbx_seq_one_letter_code
_entity_poly.pdbx_strand_id
1 'polypeptide(L)'
;CCSRATSAGNGRTRAPMASYKAADSKREQFRRYLEKSGVMDTLTKVLVALYEEPEKPSCALDFLKHHLGAAAPENPEVEALRLEVAEMKEKYEALLEENRKLKAKLAQYEPPPEEKRGE
;
A
#
# COMPACT_ATOMS: atom_id res chain seq x y z
N CYS A 1 28.20 68.03 3.26
CA CYS A 1 26.74 68.27 3.35
C CYS A 1 26.06 67.21 2.49
N CYS A 2 25.36 66.20 2.99
CA CYS A 2 24.36 66.24 4.04
C CYS A 2 24.60 65.26 5.19
N SER A 3 23.96 65.63 6.29
CA SER A 3 24.16 65.18 7.65
C SER A 3 23.67 63.76 7.94
N ARG A 4 24.51 63.07 8.70
CA ARG A 4 24.24 62.14 9.79
C ARG A 4 22.83 62.23 10.41
N ALA A 5 22.19 61.07 10.58
CA ALA A 5 21.33 60.78 11.73
C ALA A 5 21.58 59.34 12.19
N THR A 6 21.51 59.17 13.50
CA THR A 6 22.23 58.19 14.31
C THR A 6 21.26 57.15 14.88
N SER A 7 21.71 55.90 14.98
CA SER A 7 21.41 54.88 16.02
C SER A 7 19.97 54.64 16.48
N ALA A 8 19.52 53.39 16.29
CA ALA A 8 19.05 52.56 17.42
C ALA A 8 19.12 51.07 17.03
N GLY A 9 20.17 50.40 17.50
CA GLY A 9 20.25 48.94 17.55
C GLY A 9 19.82 48.41 18.92
N ASN A 10 19.48 47.12 18.93
CA ASN A 10 19.05 46.25 20.04
C ASN A 10 17.61 46.43 20.52
N GLY A 11 16.82 45.37 20.69
CA GLY A 11 17.11 43.94 20.60
C GLY A 11 15.99 43.15 21.28
N ARG A 12 15.72 41.96 20.73
CA ARG A 12 14.96 40.84 21.32
C ARG A 12 13.48 41.08 21.55
N THR A 13 12.69 40.91 20.49
CA THR A 13 11.38 40.29 20.61
C THR A 13 11.57 38.86 21.14
N ARG A 14 11.38 38.68 22.45
CA ARG A 14 11.30 37.36 23.08
C ARG A 14 9.98 36.73 22.66
N ALA A 15 10.00 35.95 21.58
CA ALA A 15 8.91 35.06 21.23
C ALA A 15 8.65 34.09 22.40
N PRO A 16 7.40 33.69 22.66
CA PRO A 16 7.06 32.90 23.85
C PRO A 16 7.70 31.51 23.75
N MET A 17 8.59 31.21 24.69
CA MET A 17 9.24 29.90 24.91
C MET A 17 8.24 28.74 25.11
N ALA A 18 6.95 29.04 25.29
CA ALA A 18 5.87 28.06 25.38
C ALA A 18 5.40 27.53 23.99
N SER A 19 5.49 28.36 22.95
CA SER A 19 5.06 27.97 21.59
C SER A 19 6.03 27.01 20.93
N TYR A 20 7.35 27.20 21.16
CA TYR A 20 8.39 26.28 20.67
C TYR A 20 8.20 24.86 21.23
N LYS A 21 7.97 24.71 22.54
CA LYS A 21 7.74 23.39 23.15
C LYS A 21 6.48 22.68 22.62
N ALA A 22 5.41 23.43 22.35
CA ALA A 22 4.18 22.87 21.80
C ALA A 22 4.33 22.50 20.31
N ALA A 23 5.08 23.28 19.54
CA ALA A 23 5.41 22.98 18.14
C ALA A 23 6.33 21.75 18.04
N ASP A 24 7.33 21.65 18.92
CA ASP A 24 8.22 20.49 19.00
C ASP A 24 7.45 19.22 19.38
N SER A 25 6.45 19.32 20.27
CA SER A 25 5.58 18.19 20.63
C SER A 25 4.75 17.66 19.45
N LYS A 26 4.16 18.55 18.65
CA LYS A 26 3.41 18.15 17.44
C LYS A 26 4.34 17.54 16.38
N ARG A 27 5.52 18.11 16.18
CA ARG A 27 6.53 17.59 15.25
C ARG A 27 7.00 16.19 15.65
N GLU A 28 7.26 15.98 16.94
CA GLU A 28 7.68 14.70 17.48
C GLU A 28 6.56 13.66 17.35
N GLN A 29 5.31 14.00 17.64
CA GLN A 29 4.16 13.10 17.42
C GLN A 29 4.05 12.66 15.94
N PHE A 30 4.23 13.59 15.00
CA PHE A 30 4.22 13.27 13.58
C PHE A 30 5.38 12.36 13.19
N ARG A 31 6.59 12.60 13.72
CA ARG A 31 7.74 11.71 13.51
C ARG A 31 7.45 10.30 14.02
N ARG A 32 6.92 10.17 15.24
CA ARG A 32 6.55 8.88 15.83
C ARG A 32 5.49 8.15 15.02
N TYR A 33 4.53 8.89 14.47
CA TYR A 33 3.53 8.33 13.57
C TYR A 33 4.17 7.73 12.32
N LEU A 34 5.07 8.46 11.65
CA LEU A 34 5.78 7.98 10.45
C LEU A 34 6.71 6.80 10.75
N GLU A 35 7.32 6.77 11.93
CA GLU A 35 8.11 5.62 12.40
C GLU A 35 7.24 4.39 12.65
N LYS A 36 6.12 4.57 13.36
CA LYS A 36 5.20 3.47 13.69
C LYS A 36 4.50 2.91 12.45
N SER A 37 4.21 3.74 11.46
CA SER A 37 3.60 3.30 10.19
C SER A 37 4.61 2.72 9.20
N GLY A 38 5.91 2.77 9.51
CA GLY A 38 6.97 2.23 8.64
C GLY A 38 7.35 3.14 7.46
N VAL A 39 6.74 4.33 7.31
CA VAL A 39 7.05 5.27 6.22
C VAL A 39 8.53 5.66 6.22
N MET A 40 9.12 5.88 7.41
CA MET A 40 10.54 6.20 7.52
C MET A 40 11.45 5.07 7.05
N ASP A 41 11.09 3.81 7.33
CA ASP A 41 11.85 2.63 6.92
C ASP A 41 11.80 2.44 5.41
N THR A 42 10.60 2.54 4.81
CA THR A 42 10.43 2.46 3.35
C THR A 42 11.19 3.57 2.62
N LEU A 43 11.09 4.82 3.08
CA LEU A 43 11.84 5.93 2.49
C LEU A 43 13.36 5.69 2.58
N THR A 44 13.83 5.17 3.72
CA THR A 44 15.25 4.85 3.91
C THR A 44 15.69 3.77 2.91
N LYS A 45 14.93 2.69 2.74
CA LYS A 45 15.23 1.61 1.79
C LYS A 45 15.30 2.11 0.34
N VAL A 46 14.36 2.94 -0.09
CA VAL A 46 14.36 3.50 -1.46
C VAL A 46 15.58 4.41 -1.69
N LEU A 47 15.97 5.21 -0.69
CA LEU A 47 17.15 6.06 -0.77
C LEU A 47 18.46 5.25 -0.79
N VAL A 48 18.53 4.15 -0.03
CA VAL A 48 19.67 3.22 -0.08
C VAL A 48 19.76 2.57 -1.46
N ALA A 49 18.64 2.08 -2.01
CA ALA A 49 18.60 1.52 -3.36
C ALA A 49 19.08 2.52 -4.42
N LEU A 50 18.68 3.79 -4.32
CA LEU A 50 19.17 4.84 -5.22
C LEU A 50 20.67 5.13 -5.04
N TYR A 51 21.20 4.98 -3.82
CA TYR A 51 22.61 5.20 -3.53
C TYR A 51 23.49 4.06 -4.06
N GLU A 52 23.02 2.82 -3.93
CA GLU A 52 23.72 1.61 -4.39
C GLU A 52 23.71 1.44 -5.91
N GLU A 53 22.84 2.18 -6.61
CA GLU A 53 22.66 1.99 -8.04
C GLU A 53 23.90 2.40 -8.85
N PRO A 54 24.51 1.47 -9.62
CA PRO A 54 25.78 1.69 -10.30
C PRO A 54 25.67 2.71 -11.42
N GLU A 55 24.52 2.74 -12.11
CA GLU A 55 24.17 3.77 -13.07
C GLU A 55 23.10 4.68 -12.47
N LYS A 56 23.50 5.87 -12.03
CA LYS A 56 22.55 6.81 -11.44
C LYS A 56 21.49 7.21 -12.48
N PRO A 57 20.20 7.08 -12.16
CA PRO A 57 19.14 7.47 -13.08
C PRO A 57 19.24 8.95 -13.39
N SER A 58 19.02 9.31 -14.66
CA SER A 58 19.02 10.70 -15.13
C SER A 58 17.97 11.57 -14.40
N CYS A 59 16.89 10.96 -13.91
CA CYS A 59 15.87 11.58 -13.07
C CYS A 59 15.66 10.78 -11.78
N ALA A 60 16.30 11.21 -10.68
CA ALA A 60 16.14 10.57 -9.37
C ALA A 60 14.71 10.59 -8.83
N LEU A 61 13.92 11.63 -9.17
CA LEU A 61 12.52 11.73 -8.74
C LEU A 61 11.65 10.65 -9.36
N ASP A 62 11.89 10.27 -10.61
CA ASP A 62 11.11 9.22 -11.26
C ASP A 62 11.48 7.84 -10.71
N PHE A 63 12.76 7.62 -10.37
CA PHE A 63 13.20 6.43 -9.64
C PHE A 63 12.46 6.29 -8.30
N LEU A 64 12.38 7.38 -7.51
CA LEU A 64 11.66 7.39 -6.23
C LEU A 64 10.18 7.08 -6.42
N LYS A 65 9.49 7.69 -7.40
CA LYS A 65 8.06 7.42 -7.65
C LYS A 65 7.81 5.95 -7.97
N HIS A 66 8.65 5.36 -8.83
CA HIS A 66 8.53 3.97 -9.22
C HIS A 66 8.78 3.04 -8.03
N HIS A 67 9.87 3.27 -7.30
CA HIS A 67 10.25 2.43 -6.17
C HIS A 67 9.32 2.58 -4.97
N LEU A 68 8.71 3.75 -4.73
CA LEU A 68 7.69 3.91 -3.69
C LEU A 68 6.38 3.21 -4.04
N GLY A 69 6.00 3.16 -5.34
CA GLY A 69 4.84 2.40 -5.80
C GLY A 69 5.05 0.88 -5.70
N ALA A 70 6.29 0.41 -5.92
CA ALA A 70 6.66 -0.99 -5.81
C ALA A 70 6.99 -1.43 -4.37
N ALA A 71 7.47 -0.51 -3.52
CA ALA A 71 7.83 -0.77 -2.12
C ALA A 71 6.64 -0.66 -1.15
N ALA A 72 5.42 -0.45 -1.65
CA ALA A 72 4.23 -0.75 -0.86
C ALA A 72 4.33 -2.24 -0.50
N PRO A 73 4.48 -2.62 0.79
CA PRO A 73 4.39 -4.01 1.16
C PRO A 73 3.04 -4.49 0.65
N GLU A 74 3.00 -5.62 -0.07
CA GLU A 74 1.73 -6.28 -0.33
C GLU A 74 1.06 -6.44 1.03
N ASN A 75 -0.02 -5.68 1.21
CA ASN A 75 -0.72 -5.60 2.49
C ASN A 75 -0.97 -7.06 2.91
N PRO A 76 -0.63 -7.48 4.14
CA PRO A 76 -0.87 -8.86 4.58
C PRO A 76 -2.32 -9.32 4.33
N GLU A 77 -3.26 -8.36 4.29
CA GLU A 77 -4.64 -8.56 3.88
C GLU A 77 -4.80 -8.93 2.39
N VAL A 78 -4.01 -8.34 1.49
CA VAL A 78 -3.96 -8.70 0.06
C VAL A 78 -3.40 -10.11 -0.14
N GLU A 79 -2.37 -10.51 0.62
CA GLU A 79 -1.86 -11.87 0.57
C GLU A 79 -2.87 -12.89 1.12
N ALA A 80 -3.53 -12.57 2.24
CA ALA A 80 -4.61 -13.39 2.78
C ALA A 80 -5.77 -13.54 1.77
N LEU A 81 -6.17 -12.44 1.12
CA LEU A 81 -7.22 -12.45 0.09
C LEU A 81 -6.80 -13.29 -1.14
N ARG A 82 -5.53 -13.23 -1.56
CA ARG A 82 -5.02 -14.07 -2.65
C ARG A 82 -5.08 -15.55 -2.31
N LEU A 83 -4.71 -15.92 -1.08
CA LEU A 83 -4.80 -17.29 -0.61
C LEU A 83 -6.26 -17.77 -0.58
N GLU A 84 -7.17 -16.95 -0.05
CA GLU A 84 -8.61 -17.28 -0.02
C GLU A 84 -9.18 -17.45 -1.43
N VAL A 85 -8.80 -16.59 -2.38
CA VAL A 85 -9.19 -16.73 -3.79
C VAL A 85 -8.66 -18.03 -4.39
N ALA A 86 -7.43 -18.43 -4.07
CA ALA A 86 -6.87 -19.69 -4.55
C ALA A 86 -7.62 -20.92 -3.98
N GLU A 87 -7.86 -20.94 -2.67
CA GLU A 87 -8.62 -22.00 -2.01
C GLU A 87 -10.06 -22.11 -2.54
N MET A 88 -10.73 -20.97 -2.75
CA MET A 88 -12.09 -20.95 -3.27
C MET A 88 -12.16 -21.45 -4.70
N LYS A 89 -11.16 -21.14 -5.54
CA LYS A 89 -11.06 -21.68 -6.90
C LYS A 89 -10.85 -23.19 -6.91
N GLU A 90 -9.99 -23.71 -6.04
CA GLU A 90 -9.77 -25.16 -5.92
C GLU A 90 -11.05 -25.89 -5.50
N LYS A 91 -11.75 -25.37 -4.49
CA LYS A 91 -13.05 -25.91 -4.04
C LYS A 91 -14.09 -25.86 -5.17
N TYR A 92 -14.13 -24.77 -5.91
CA TYR A 92 -15.06 -24.60 -7.03
C TYR A 92 -14.83 -25.63 -8.13
N GLU A 93 -13.57 -25.85 -8.55
CA GLU A 93 -13.23 -26.86 -9.54
C GLU A 93 -13.56 -28.29 -9.06
N ALA A 94 -13.27 -28.61 -7.80
CA ALA A 94 -13.62 -29.89 -7.21
C ALA A 94 -15.14 -30.14 -7.22
N LEU A 95 -15.93 -29.15 -6.82
CA LEU A 95 -17.39 -29.19 -6.86
C LEU A 95 -17.93 -29.31 -8.28
N LEU A 96 -17.32 -28.63 -9.26
CA LEU A 96 -17.68 -28.73 -10.67
C LEU A 96 -17.47 -30.15 -11.19
N GLU A 97 -16.36 -30.76 -10.83
CA GLU A 97 -16.01 -32.12 -11.24
C GLU A 97 -16.93 -33.16 -10.59
N GLU A 98 -17.25 -32.99 -9.30
CA GLU A 98 -18.28 -33.81 -8.63
C GLU A 98 -19.65 -33.63 -9.28
N ASN A 99 -20.05 -32.40 -9.60
CA ASN A 99 -21.33 -32.12 -10.25
C ASN A 99 -21.40 -32.80 -11.63
N ARG A 100 -20.32 -32.76 -12.40
CA ARG A 100 -20.20 -33.49 -13.67
C ARG A 100 -20.35 -34.99 -13.48
N LYS A 101 -19.64 -35.58 -12.51
CA LYS A 101 -19.73 -37.01 -12.20
C LYS A 101 -21.14 -37.42 -11.77
N LEU A 102 -21.79 -36.62 -10.92
CA LEU A 102 -23.15 -36.88 -10.45
C LEU A 102 -24.16 -36.76 -11.58
N LYS A 103 -24.07 -35.73 -12.44
CA LYS A 103 -24.91 -35.60 -13.63
C LYS A 103 -24.74 -36.77 -14.59
N ALA A 104 -23.49 -37.20 -14.83
CA ALA A 104 -23.22 -38.37 -15.67
C ALA A 104 -23.81 -39.66 -15.09
N LYS A 105 -23.77 -39.84 -13.77
CA LYS A 105 -24.43 -40.97 -13.09
C LYS A 105 -25.95 -40.88 -13.19
N LEU A 106 -26.54 -39.70 -12.96
CA LEU A 106 -27.98 -39.50 -13.04
C LEU A 106 -28.52 -39.79 -14.45
N ALA A 107 -27.80 -39.39 -15.49
CA ALA A 107 -28.17 -39.69 -16.88
C ALA A 107 -28.24 -41.20 -17.18
N GLN A 108 -27.56 -42.06 -16.41
CA GLN A 108 -27.66 -43.52 -16.55
C GLN A 108 -28.95 -44.10 -15.95
N TYR A 109 -29.59 -43.35 -15.05
CA TYR A 109 -30.83 -43.74 -14.38
C TYR A 109 -32.03 -42.95 -14.90
N GLU A 110 -31.83 -42.00 -15.82
CA GLU A 110 -32.92 -41.26 -16.43
C GLU A 110 -33.63 -42.20 -17.43
N PRO A 111 -34.91 -42.53 -17.20
CA PRO A 111 -35.64 -43.42 -18.11
C PRO A 111 -35.74 -42.76 -19.49
N PRO A 112 -35.82 -43.54 -20.58
CA PRO A 112 -36.10 -42.99 -21.91
C PRO A 112 -37.34 -42.09 -21.79
N PRO A 113 -37.36 -40.91 -22.42
CA PRO A 113 -38.59 -40.12 -22.47
C PRO A 113 -39.67 -41.06 -22.97
N GLU A 114 -40.72 -41.28 -22.15
CA GLU A 114 -41.91 -42.00 -22.58
C GLU A 114 -42.42 -41.25 -23.81
N GLU A 115 -42.08 -41.79 -24.98
CA GLU A 115 -42.74 -41.44 -26.23
C GLU A 115 -44.21 -41.67 -25.95
N LYS A 116 -44.93 -40.57 -25.79
CA LYS A 116 -46.39 -40.56 -25.76
C LYS A 116 -46.84 -41.23 -27.05
N ARG A 117 -47.07 -42.55 -26.93
CA ARG A 117 -47.78 -43.38 -27.88
C ARG A 117 -49.07 -42.62 -28.16
N GLY A 118 -49.22 -42.20 -29.42
CA GLY A 118 -50.31 -41.36 -29.84
C GLY A 118 -51.67 -41.94 -29.48
N GLU A 119 -52.57 -41.04 -29.11
CA GLU A 119 -54.02 -41.10 -29.32
C GLU A 119 -54.49 -39.69 -29.68
#